data_AF-A0A8C0ISI6-F1
#
_entry.id   AF-A0A8C0ISI6-F1
#
_cell.length_a   1.000
_cell.length_b   1.000
_cell.length_c   1.000
_cell.angle_alpha   90.00
_cell.angle_beta   90.00
_cell.angle_gamma   90.00
#
_symmetry.space_group_name_H-M   'P 1'
#
loop_
_entity.id
_entity.type
_entity.pdbx_description
1 polymer ?
#
loop_
_entity_poly.entity_id
_entity_poly.type
_entity_poly.pdbx_seq_one_letter_code
_entity_poly.pdbx_strand_id
1 'polypeptide(L)'
;MISSWQQTNPENKVEKRMAETYAEAAVSITITTLTDVLAFYIGIMTSFQSVKSFCLYTGTAFIFCYLYNITFFGAVLALNGRREEGNRHWLICTKVKDSVQPHRSCLYNMCCVGGFSDKSSGREDEHPMNKFFRKYYGPFLTKIWTKVFVVLLYGGFLATSIYGCTQMKEGIDLRNLASDDSYVIQYYDWEDEYFSEYGPRIMVTITENVPYWNLSIRNDIENCMESLENNSYVDKSLSESWLRMYENVARIGSLNIDTKAFFMGNLSELYKLFPEFEWDIDIRYKEIAASRFFIQTVNVTTAVDEKNLLHQLRDLAKDCKIPVMVYHPAFIYYDQYIVIVPNTIQNVGIAAGVMLCISLLLIPNLLCSLWVTFAIASVIVGVTGFMTYWDVNLDSISMINLVICIGFSVDFSAHISYAFVSSEKSTMNEKAVDALYLLGYPVIQGAISTILGVIVLSAAQAYIFRTFFKIMFLVILFGAVHGLVFIPVFLTFFGICGRSANKRIRCVADFGQAAHVDSTKSGWDSASIPN
;
A
#
# COMPACT_ATOMS: atom_id res chain seq x y z
N MET A 1 9.31 13.40 -19.23
CA MET A 1 9.06 14.45 -20.23
C MET A 1 10.27 15.36 -20.44
N ILE A 2 10.72 16.16 -19.45
CA ILE A 2 11.88 17.07 -19.62
C ILE A 2 13.16 16.31 -20.02
N SER A 3 13.45 15.19 -19.36
CA SER A 3 14.61 14.36 -19.71
C SER A 3 14.55 13.86 -21.17
N SER A 4 13.36 13.53 -21.67
CA SER A 4 13.17 13.11 -23.07
C SER A 4 13.36 14.30 -24.02
N TRP A 5 12.89 15.50 -23.65
CA TRP A 5 13.12 16.73 -24.42
C TRP A 5 14.61 17.05 -24.58
N GLN A 6 15.40 16.93 -23.51
CA GLN A 6 16.84 17.18 -23.52
C GLN A 6 17.62 16.18 -24.40
N GLN A 7 17.06 15.00 -24.65
CA GLN A 7 17.67 13.99 -25.53
C GLN A 7 17.37 14.24 -27.02
N THR A 8 16.38 15.08 -27.34
CA THR A 8 16.08 15.45 -28.73
C THR A 8 17.17 16.34 -29.32
N ASN A 9 17.35 16.30 -30.64
CA ASN A 9 18.33 17.17 -31.31
C ASN A 9 17.87 18.65 -31.23
N PRO A 10 18.68 19.56 -30.64
CA PRO A 10 18.34 20.98 -30.51
C PRO A 10 18.17 21.71 -31.86
N GLU A 11 18.76 21.21 -32.94
CA GLU A 11 18.66 21.79 -34.29
C GLU A 11 17.34 21.47 -34.99
N ASN A 12 16.58 20.48 -34.51
CA ASN A 12 15.26 20.18 -35.04
C ASN A 12 14.27 21.30 -34.67
N LYS A 13 13.33 21.59 -35.58
CA LYS A 13 12.20 22.49 -35.29
C LYS A 13 11.42 22.02 -34.07
N VAL A 14 10.85 22.97 -33.32
CA VAL A 14 10.10 22.73 -32.08
C VAL A 14 8.99 21.69 -32.27
N GLU A 15 8.26 21.73 -33.39
CA GLU A 15 7.17 20.77 -33.66
C GLU A 15 7.68 19.32 -33.71
N LYS A 16 8.85 19.11 -34.33
CA LYS A 16 9.48 17.79 -34.44
C LYS A 16 10.03 17.33 -33.09
N ARG A 17 10.70 18.21 -32.34
CA ARG A 17 11.19 17.92 -30.98
C ARG A 17 10.05 17.55 -30.03
N MET A 18 8.93 18.27 -30.12
CA MET A 18 7.72 17.97 -29.35
C MET A 18 7.14 16.62 -29.74
N ALA A 19 7.01 16.32 -31.03
CA ALA A 19 6.52 15.02 -31.50
C ALA A 19 7.40 13.86 -31.01
N GLU A 20 8.73 13.97 -31.12
CA GLU A 20 9.69 12.98 -30.60
C GLU A 20 9.58 12.82 -29.07
N THR A 21 9.48 13.94 -28.35
CA THR A 21 9.34 13.92 -26.88
C THR A 21 8.05 13.24 -26.42
N TYR A 22 6.93 13.49 -27.10
CA TYR A 22 5.65 12.87 -26.77
C TYR A 22 5.61 11.40 -27.17
N ALA A 23 6.17 11.04 -28.33
CA ALA A 23 6.25 9.65 -28.76
C ALA A 23 6.96 8.77 -27.72
N GLU A 24 8.01 9.31 -27.10
CA GLU A 24 8.78 8.60 -26.08
C GLU A 24 8.16 8.69 -24.68
N ALA A 25 7.82 9.91 -24.22
CA ALA A 25 7.45 10.14 -22.82
C ALA A 25 5.96 9.96 -22.53
N ALA A 26 5.07 10.25 -23.49
CA ALA A 26 3.63 10.29 -23.21
C ALA A 26 3.10 8.90 -22.86
N VAL A 27 3.56 7.85 -23.56
CA VAL A 27 3.16 6.46 -23.28
C VAL A 27 3.48 6.09 -21.84
N SER A 28 4.72 6.33 -21.39
CA SER A 28 5.18 6.09 -20.02
C SER A 28 4.35 6.87 -18.97
N ILE A 29 4.01 8.14 -19.25
CA ILE A 29 3.19 8.98 -18.36
C ILE A 29 1.75 8.46 -18.28
N THR A 30 1.15 8.10 -19.41
CA THR A 30 -0.22 7.55 -19.46
C THR A 30 -0.32 6.24 -18.70
N ILE A 31 0.68 5.38 -18.84
CA ILE A 31 0.77 4.11 -18.11
C ILE A 31 0.74 4.36 -16.61
N THR A 32 1.67 5.18 -16.12
CA THR A 32 1.80 5.54 -14.70
C THR A 32 0.51 6.12 -14.14
N THR A 33 -0.08 7.07 -14.88
CA THR A 33 -1.35 7.69 -14.47
C THR A 33 -2.47 6.66 -14.40
N LEU A 34 -2.58 5.80 -15.41
CA LEU A 34 -3.63 4.79 -15.45
C LEU A 34 -3.49 3.79 -14.29
N THR A 35 -2.27 3.35 -14.00
CA THR A 35 -1.99 2.45 -12.89
C THR A 35 -2.31 3.09 -11.54
N ASP A 36 -1.91 4.34 -11.33
CA ASP A 36 -2.23 5.07 -10.11
C ASP A 36 -3.73 5.27 -9.94
N VAL A 37 -4.42 5.79 -10.96
CA VAL A 37 -5.86 6.06 -10.92
C VAL A 37 -6.65 4.77 -10.62
N LEU A 38 -6.28 3.65 -11.25
CA LEU A 38 -6.91 2.36 -10.97
C LEU A 38 -6.61 1.87 -9.55
N ALA A 39 -5.37 1.98 -9.08
CA ALA A 39 -5.01 1.62 -7.70
C ALA A 39 -5.80 2.44 -6.67
N PHE A 40 -5.95 3.75 -6.88
CA PHE A 40 -6.75 4.62 -6.02
C PHE A 40 -8.23 4.25 -6.07
N TYR A 41 -8.81 3.98 -7.24
CA TYR A 41 -10.22 3.60 -7.34
C TYR A 41 -10.51 2.21 -6.77
N ILE A 42 -9.57 1.27 -6.81
CA ILE A 42 -9.68 0.01 -6.06
C ILE A 42 -9.76 0.28 -4.55
N GLY A 43 -9.04 1.29 -4.06
CA GLY A 43 -9.12 1.73 -2.67
C GLY A 43 -10.52 2.19 -2.21
N ILE A 44 -11.44 2.53 -3.12
CA ILE A 44 -12.84 2.87 -2.79
C ILE A 44 -13.62 1.63 -2.28
N MET A 45 -13.16 0.41 -2.59
CA MET A 45 -13.83 -0.83 -2.17
C MET A 45 -13.71 -1.11 -0.66
N THR A 46 -12.83 -0.40 0.05
CA THR A 46 -12.67 -0.53 1.51
C THR A 46 -13.96 -0.22 2.28
N SER A 47 -14.10 -0.71 3.51
CA SER A 47 -15.25 -0.38 4.37
C SER A 47 -15.19 1.03 4.97
N PHE A 48 -14.01 1.64 5.03
CA PHE A 48 -13.77 2.90 5.74
C PHE A 48 -14.09 4.14 4.89
N GLN A 49 -15.03 4.97 5.36
CA GLN A 49 -15.48 6.16 4.63
C GLN A 49 -14.36 7.19 4.40
N SER A 50 -13.49 7.41 5.37
CA SER A 50 -12.34 8.34 5.25
C SER A 50 -11.42 7.91 4.11
N VAL A 51 -11.14 6.61 3.99
CA VAL A 51 -10.32 6.02 2.94
C VAL A 51 -11.00 6.17 1.58
N LYS A 52 -12.31 5.89 1.48
CA LYS A 52 -13.08 6.09 0.24
C LYS A 52 -12.97 7.51 -0.28
N SER A 53 -13.17 8.50 0.60
CA SER A 53 -13.07 9.92 0.24
C SER A 53 -11.66 10.27 -0.20
N PHE A 54 -10.63 9.85 0.54
CA PHE A 54 -9.24 10.11 0.19
C PHE A 54 -8.88 9.52 -1.19
N CYS A 55 -9.23 8.25 -1.43
CA CYS A 55 -9.01 7.55 -2.69
C CYS A 55 -9.76 8.20 -3.86
N LEU A 56 -11.00 8.62 -3.66
CA LEU A 56 -11.80 9.30 -4.68
C LEU A 56 -11.20 10.66 -5.06
N TYR A 57 -10.82 11.49 -4.08
CA TYR A 57 -10.19 12.78 -4.35
C TYR A 57 -8.84 12.62 -5.04
N THR A 58 -8.01 11.70 -4.57
CA THR A 58 -6.66 11.50 -5.10
C THR A 58 -6.70 10.89 -6.50
N GLY A 59 -7.53 9.87 -6.74
CA GLY A 59 -7.71 9.29 -8.07
C GLY A 59 -8.22 10.32 -9.09
N THR A 60 -9.19 11.15 -8.69
CA THR A 60 -9.69 12.23 -9.54
C THR A 60 -8.60 13.29 -9.80
N ALA A 61 -7.85 13.68 -8.77
CA ALA A 61 -6.75 14.63 -8.90
C ALA A 61 -5.65 14.14 -9.87
N PHE A 62 -5.33 12.84 -9.88
CA PHE A 62 -4.37 12.27 -10.82
C PHE A 62 -4.85 12.34 -12.28
N ILE A 63 -6.15 12.17 -12.54
CA ILE A 63 -6.72 12.36 -13.88
C ILE A 63 -6.51 13.81 -14.34
N PHE A 64 -6.81 14.78 -13.47
CA PHE A 64 -6.57 16.20 -13.78
C PHE A 64 -5.08 16.52 -13.94
N CYS A 65 -4.22 15.91 -13.13
CA CYS A 65 -2.76 16.06 -13.22
C CYS A 65 -2.25 15.56 -14.58
N TYR A 66 -2.75 14.42 -15.06
CA TYR A 66 -2.41 13.90 -16.38
C TYR A 66 -2.85 14.82 -17.51
N LEU A 67 -4.10 15.30 -17.47
CA LEU A 67 -4.59 16.26 -18.47
C LEU A 67 -3.74 17.55 -18.47
N TYR A 68 -3.39 18.05 -17.29
CA TYR A 68 -2.52 19.21 -17.13
C TYR A 68 -1.10 18.97 -17.68
N ASN A 69 -0.52 17.80 -17.42
CA ASN A 69 0.81 17.43 -17.92
C ASN A 69 0.85 17.31 -19.45
N ILE A 70 -0.14 16.65 -20.05
CA ILE A 70 -0.18 16.43 -21.51
C ILE A 70 -0.54 17.71 -22.27
N THR A 71 -1.36 18.61 -21.72
CA THR A 71 -1.82 19.81 -22.41
C THR A 71 -1.06 21.07 -21.98
N PHE A 72 -1.25 21.53 -20.75
CA PHE A 72 -0.70 22.80 -20.26
C PHE A 72 0.83 22.76 -20.17
N PHE A 73 1.38 21.74 -19.52
CA PHE A 73 2.84 21.62 -19.39
C PHE A 73 3.49 21.37 -20.76
N GLY A 74 2.82 20.64 -21.65
CA GLY A 74 3.17 20.54 -23.07
C GLY A 74 3.30 21.89 -23.78
N ALA A 75 2.31 22.76 -23.62
CA ALA A 75 2.34 24.10 -24.20
C ALA A 75 3.49 24.95 -23.65
N VAL A 76 3.75 24.87 -22.34
CA VAL A 76 4.90 25.53 -21.70
C VAL A 76 6.22 25.01 -22.26
N LEU A 77 6.34 23.69 -22.47
CA LEU A 77 7.53 23.08 -23.07
C LEU A 77 7.74 23.56 -24.51
N ALA A 78 6.68 23.66 -25.32
CA ALA A 78 6.75 24.21 -26.68
C ALA A 78 7.18 25.69 -26.69
N LEU A 79 6.69 26.51 -25.75
CA LEU A 79 7.12 27.89 -25.59
C LEU A 79 8.61 27.98 -25.20
N ASN A 80 9.06 27.11 -24.29
CA ASN A 80 10.48 27.01 -23.94
C ASN A 80 11.33 26.55 -25.14
N GLY A 81 10.83 25.63 -25.96
CA GLY A 81 11.50 25.22 -27.20
C GLY A 81 11.66 26.36 -28.20
N ARG A 82 10.65 27.23 -28.35
CA ARG A 82 10.76 28.45 -29.18
C ARG A 82 11.76 29.46 -28.61
N ARG A 83 11.89 29.51 -27.29
CA ARG A 83 12.93 30.32 -26.61
C ARG A 83 14.33 29.77 -26.92
N GLU A 84 14.51 28.46 -26.86
CA GLU A 84 15.77 27.77 -27.21
C GLU A 84 16.13 27.99 -28.68
N GLU A 85 15.19 27.80 -29.61
CA GLU A 85 15.37 28.06 -31.05
C GLU A 85 15.78 29.53 -31.33
N GLY A 86 15.22 30.48 -30.57
CA GLY A 86 15.57 31.89 -30.66
C GLY A 86 16.90 32.27 -30.00
N ASN A 87 17.65 31.31 -29.45
CA ASN A 87 18.82 31.47 -28.59
C ASN A 87 18.65 32.60 -27.55
N ARG A 88 17.57 32.51 -26.77
CA ARG A 88 17.22 33.52 -25.77
C ARG A 88 17.56 33.06 -24.35
N HIS A 89 17.96 33.98 -23.49
CA HIS A 89 18.22 33.72 -22.07
C HIS A 89 16.98 33.15 -21.37
N TRP A 90 17.15 32.19 -20.45
CA TRP A 90 16.03 31.51 -19.78
C TRP A 90 15.13 32.44 -18.94
N LEU A 91 15.73 33.38 -18.21
CA LEU A 91 15.00 34.37 -17.39
C LEU A 91 14.59 35.63 -18.18
N ILE A 92 15.53 36.29 -18.84
CA ILE A 92 15.33 37.64 -19.41
C ILE A 92 14.78 37.58 -20.86
N CYS A 93 14.77 36.40 -21.50
CA CYS A 93 14.31 36.20 -22.88
C CYS A 93 15.00 37.09 -23.94
N THR A 94 16.13 37.71 -23.61
CA THR A 94 16.99 38.46 -24.53
C THR A 94 17.85 37.51 -25.34
N LYS A 95 18.11 37.84 -26.61
CA LYS A 95 19.02 37.06 -27.45
C LYS A 95 20.43 37.03 -26.85
N VAL A 96 21.01 35.84 -26.82
CA VAL A 96 22.33 35.55 -26.28
C VAL A 96 23.27 35.20 -27.45
N LYS A 97 24.57 35.42 -27.29
CA LYS A 97 25.57 35.06 -28.31
C LYS A 97 25.86 33.55 -28.27
N ASP A 98 26.06 32.95 -29.44
CA ASP A 98 26.29 31.50 -29.63
C ASP A 98 27.63 30.95 -29.07
N SER A 99 28.42 31.73 -28.32
CA SER A 99 29.78 31.34 -27.91
C SER A 99 30.04 31.53 -26.42
N VAL A 100 30.64 30.50 -25.81
CA VAL A 100 31.18 30.53 -24.45
C VAL A 100 32.22 31.64 -24.39
N GLN A 101 32.01 32.63 -23.51
CA GLN A 101 32.99 33.69 -23.31
C GLN A 101 34.03 33.19 -22.29
N PRO A 102 35.31 33.00 -22.69
CA PRO A 102 36.35 32.44 -21.82
C PRO A 102 36.69 33.36 -20.63
N HIS A 103 36.31 34.63 -20.68
CA HIS A 103 36.51 35.62 -19.62
C HIS A 103 35.33 35.80 -18.65
N ARG A 104 34.23 35.06 -18.82
CA ARG A 104 33.06 35.12 -17.93
C ARG A 104 33.07 33.96 -16.93
N SER A 105 32.41 34.14 -15.79
CA SER A 105 32.30 33.10 -14.76
C SER A 105 31.55 31.86 -15.28
N CYS A 106 31.87 30.68 -14.74
CA CYS A 106 31.19 29.43 -15.08
C CYS A 106 29.67 29.54 -14.90
N LEU A 107 29.22 30.26 -13.86
CA LEU A 107 27.81 30.51 -13.56
C LEU A 107 27.13 31.39 -14.62
N TYR A 108 27.84 32.39 -15.15
CA TYR A 108 27.36 33.19 -16.27
C TYR A 108 27.25 32.35 -17.55
N ASN A 109 28.22 31.49 -17.84
CA ASN A 109 28.15 30.62 -19.02
C ASN A 109 27.10 29.49 -18.86
N MET A 110 26.75 29.09 -17.64
CA MET A 110 25.67 28.13 -17.38
C MET A 110 24.27 28.77 -17.46
N CYS A 111 24.13 30.01 -17.01
CA CYS A 111 22.84 30.73 -17.01
C CYS A 111 22.58 31.54 -18.28
N CYS A 112 23.63 31.98 -18.99
CA CYS A 112 23.54 32.94 -20.09
C CYS A 112 24.10 32.38 -21.40
N VAL A 113 23.77 31.14 -21.73
CA VAL A 113 23.96 30.54 -23.06
C VAL A 113 22.63 29.87 -23.41
N GLY A 114 21.94 30.34 -24.45
CA GLY A 114 20.73 29.66 -24.91
C GLY A 114 21.13 28.45 -25.76
N GLY A 115 20.38 27.35 -25.59
CA GLY A 115 20.45 26.11 -26.39
C GLY A 115 21.86 25.73 -26.85
N PHE A 116 22.82 25.63 -25.94
CA PHE A 116 24.19 25.25 -26.32
C PHE A 116 24.19 23.82 -26.84
N SER A 117 24.37 23.66 -28.15
CA SER A 117 24.63 22.38 -28.81
C SER A 117 26.10 22.38 -29.21
N ASP A 118 26.87 21.39 -28.73
CA ASP A 118 28.22 21.19 -29.21
C ASP A 118 28.17 20.83 -30.70
N LYS A 119 28.72 21.71 -31.55
CA LYS A 119 28.63 21.59 -33.03
C LYS A 119 29.21 20.29 -33.59
N SER A 120 29.99 19.55 -32.79
CA SER A 120 30.52 18.22 -33.12
C SER A 120 29.52 17.08 -32.99
N SER A 121 28.50 17.19 -32.12
CA SER A 121 27.62 16.07 -31.76
C SER A 121 26.15 16.24 -32.15
N GLY A 122 25.70 17.48 -32.43
CA GLY A 122 24.30 17.75 -32.77
C GLY A 122 23.30 17.43 -31.63
N ARG A 123 23.79 17.36 -30.38
CA ARG A 123 22.99 17.13 -29.16
C ARG A 123 23.44 18.09 -28.06
N GLU A 124 22.52 18.40 -27.13
CA GLU A 124 22.88 19.06 -25.86
C GLU A 124 23.91 18.20 -25.10
N ASP A 125 24.78 18.85 -24.32
CA ASP A 125 25.77 18.16 -23.50
C ASP A 125 25.11 17.09 -22.60
N GLU A 126 25.60 15.86 -22.69
CA GLU A 126 25.03 14.72 -21.96
C GLU A 126 25.05 14.98 -20.45
N HIS A 127 23.87 14.93 -19.81
CA HIS A 127 23.74 15.20 -18.38
C HIS A 127 24.73 14.34 -17.56
N PRO A 128 25.51 14.92 -16.62
CA PRO A 128 26.55 14.19 -15.90
C PRO A 128 26.07 12.91 -15.21
N MET A 129 24.82 12.90 -14.74
CA MET A 129 24.23 11.73 -14.11
C MET A 129 23.97 10.59 -15.10
N ASN A 130 23.55 10.90 -16.34
CA ASN A 130 23.35 9.87 -17.36
C ASN A 130 24.70 9.22 -17.71
N LYS A 131 25.75 10.04 -17.84
CA LYS A 131 27.13 9.55 -18.03
C LYS A 131 27.61 8.70 -16.85
N PHE A 132 27.24 9.03 -15.62
CA PHE A 132 27.52 8.22 -14.43
C PHE A 132 26.86 6.84 -14.51
N PHE A 133 25.57 6.78 -14.86
CA PHE A 133 24.84 5.53 -15.04
C PHE A 133 25.45 4.65 -16.14
N ARG A 134 25.82 5.23 -17.28
CA ARG A 134 26.41 4.50 -18.40
C ARG A 134 27.84 4.02 -18.12
N LYS A 135 28.70 4.87 -17.54
CA LYS A 135 30.14 4.61 -17.42
C LYS A 135 30.55 3.90 -16.13
N TYR A 136 29.88 4.20 -15.01
CA TYR A 136 30.29 3.71 -13.69
C TYR A 136 29.27 2.76 -13.09
N TYR A 137 28.03 3.21 -12.87
CA TYR A 137 27.05 2.45 -12.10
C TYR A 137 26.55 1.20 -12.83
N GLY A 138 26.12 1.31 -14.09
CA GLY A 138 25.63 0.16 -14.87
C GLY A 138 26.68 -0.95 -15.04
N PRO A 139 27.92 -0.64 -15.48
CA PRO A 139 28.99 -1.61 -15.57
C PRO A 139 29.37 -2.22 -14.21
N PHE A 140 29.31 -1.45 -13.12
CA PHE A 140 29.51 -1.97 -11.76
C PHE A 140 28.43 -2.98 -11.37
N LEU A 141 27.16 -2.68 -11.63
CA LEU A 141 26.01 -3.52 -11.28
C LEU A 141 25.99 -4.84 -12.07
N THR A 142 26.56 -4.86 -13.27
CA THR A 142 26.62 -6.05 -14.14
C THR A 142 27.81 -6.97 -13.87
N LYS A 143 28.73 -6.62 -12.95
CA LYS A 143 29.82 -7.52 -12.53
C LYS A 143 29.28 -8.71 -11.74
N ILE A 144 29.88 -9.89 -11.92
CA ILE A 144 29.38 -11.14 -11.31
C ILE A 144 29.34 -11.09 -9.78
N TRP A 145 30.37 -10.54 -9.15
CA TRP A 145 30.44 -10.37 -7.69
C TRP A 145 29.34 -9.43 -7.17
N THR A 146 29.10 -8.32 -7.88
CA THR A 146 28.02 -7.38 -7.55
C THR A 146 26.66 -8.05 -7.67
N LYS A 147 26.43 -8.84 -8.73
CA LYS A 147 25.16 -9.58 -8.90
C LYS A 147 24.91 -10.57 -7.76
N VAL A 148 25.93 -11.34 -7.36
CA VAL A 148 25.82 -12.28 -6.23
C VAL A 148 25.51 -11.52 -4.95
N PHE A 149 26.21 -10.42 -4.69
CA PHE A 149 25.94 -9.55 -3.54
C PHE A 149 24.50 -9.00 -3.55
N VAL A 150 24.00 -8.54 -4.69
CA VAL A 150 22.63 -8.02 -4.83
C VAL A 150 21.58 -9.11 -4.57
N VAL A 151 21.80 -10.35 -5.03
CA VAL A 151 20.91 -11.48 -4.74
C VAL A 151 20.88 -11.79 -3.24
N LEU A 152 22.04 -11.78 -2.57
CA LEU A 152 22.13 -11.97 -1.11
C LEU A 152 21.46 -10.83 -0.35
N LEU A 153 21.67 -9.59 -0.78
CA LEU A 153 21.03 -8.39 -0.22
C LEU A 153 19.50 -8.50 -0.33
N TYR A 154 19.00 -8.92 -1.50
CA TYR A 154 17.56 -9.12 -1.71
C TYR A 154 16.99 -10.23 -0.81
N GLY A 155 17.71 -11.36 -0.67
CA GLY A 155 17.31 -12.42 0.24
C GLY A 155 17.25 -11.97 1.70
N GLY A 156 18.24 -11.18 2.15
CA GLY A 156 18.26 -10.59 3.49
C GLY A 156 17.14 -9.56 3.69
N PHE A 157 16.88 -8.71 2.70
CA PHE A 157 15.75 -7.78 2.70
C PHE A 157 14.42 -8.54 2.84
N LEU A 158 14.21 -9.60 2.06
CA LEU A 158 12.97 -10.36 2.11
C LEU A 158 12.81 -11.10 3.45
N ALA A 159 13.88 -11.71 3.98
CA ALA A 159 13.84 -12.39 5.27
C ALA A 159 13.53 -11.43 6.43
N THR A 160 14.19 -10.28 6.48
CA THR A 160 13.93 -9.25 7.50
C THR A 160 12.53 -8.66 7.38
N SER A 161 12.02 -8.49 6.17
CA SER A 161 10.67 -8.00 5.92
C SER A 161 9.61 -9.02 6.35
N ILE A 162 9.75 -10.29 6.00
CA ILE A 162 8.83 -11.36 6.40
C ILE A 162 8.80 -11.50 7.93
N TYR A 163 9.96 -11.47 8.59
CA TYR A 163 10.03 -11.49 10.06
C TYR A 163 9.34 -10.27 10.69
N GLY A 164 9.50 -9.08 10.08
CA GLY A 164 8.80 -7.87 10.51
C GLY A 164 7.28 -8.00 10.40
N CYS A 165 6.78 -8.61 9.32
CA CYS A 165 5.35 -8.86 9.13
C CYS A 165 4.75 -9.77 10.22
N THR A 166 5.51 -10.74 10.74
CA THR A 166 5.02 -11.62 11.82
C THR A 166 4.88 -10.91 13.17
N GLN A 167 5.53 -9.77 13.33
CA GLN A 167 5.54 -8.98 14.57
C GLN A 167 4.68 -7.71 14.46
N MET A 168 3.90 -7.59 13.38
CA MET A 168 3.05 -6.41 13.15
C MET A 168 1.95 -6.32 14.20
N LYS A 169 1.84 -5.16 14.84
CA LYS A 169 0.73 -4.84 15.76
C LYS A 169 -0.48 -4.37 14.97
N GLU A 170 -1.65 -4.93 15.29
CA GLU A 170 -2.92 -4.55 14.68
C GLU A 170 -3.63 -3.48 15.53
N GLY A 171 -4.35 -2.57 14.88
CA GLY A 171 -5.27 -1.64 15.53
C GLY A 171 -4.73 -0.23 15.72
N ILE A 172 -5.65 0.70 15.98
CA ILE A 172 -5.36 2.11 16.21
C ILE A 172 -5.36 2.36 17.71
N ASP A 173 -4.24 2.86 18.23
CA ASP A 173 -4.23 3.36 19.60
C ASP A 173 -4.99 4.70 19.64
N LEU A 174 -5.99 4.81 20.52
CA LEU A 174 -6.78 6.03 20.66
C LEU A 174 -5.92 7.24 21.07
N ARG A 175 -4.81 7.00 21.78
CA ARG A 175 -3.80 8.02 22.11
C ARG A 175 -3.25 8.72 20.88
N ASN A 176 -3.04 7.96 19.81
CA ASN A 176 -2.45 8.44 18.56
C ASN A 176 -3.40 9.32 17.72
N LEU A 177 -4.68 9.42 18.11
CA LEU A 177 -5.62 10.36 17.47
C LEU A 177 -5.48 11.78 18.02
N ALA A 178 -4.92 11.93 19.21
CA ALA A 178 -4.65 13.23 19.80
C ALA A 178 -3.36 13.84 19.25
N SER A 179 -3.23 15.16 19.38
CA SER A 179 -1.94 15.83 19.18
C SER A 179 -0.99 15.47 20.32
N ASP A 180 0.32 15.49 20.05
CA ASP A 180 1.36 15.05 21.00
C ASP A 180 1.32 15.80 22.34
N ASP A 181 0.94 17.09 22.33
CA ASP A 181 0.89 17.94 23.52
C ASP A 181 -0.46 17.81 24.28
N SER A 182 -1.35 16.91 23.83
CA SER A 182 -2.68 16.74 24.41
C SER A 182 -2.64 15.98 25.73
N TYR A 183 -3.39 16.47 26.72
CA TYR A 183 -3.61 15.76 27.99
C TYR A 183 -4.22 14.37 27.82
N VAL A 184 -4.87 14.10 26.67
CA VAL A 184 -5.50 12.82 26.36
C VAL A 184 -4.50 11.67 26.35
N ILE A 185 -3.26 11.92 25.89
CA ILE A 185 -2.21 10.89 25.89
C ILE A 185 -1.89 10.50 27.34
N GLN A 186 -1.66 11.50 28.20
CA GLN A 186 -1.37 11.29 29.60
C GLN A 186 -2.53 10.62 30.35
N TYR A 187 -3.78 10.97 30.01
CA TYR A 187 -4.96 10.30 30.56
C TYR A 187 -4.95 8.80 30.27
N TYR A 188 -4.77 8.40 29.01
CA TYR A 188 -4.76 6.99 28.62
C TYR A 188 -3.53 6.24 29.15
N ASP A 189 -2.37 6.89 29.26
CA ASP A 189 -1.20 6.29 29.89
C ASP A 189 -1.46 5.97 31.38
N TRP A 190 -2.16 6.86 32.09
CA TRP A 190 -2.58 6.62 33.47
C TRP A 190 -3.72 5.60 33.59
N GLU A 191 -4.64 5.57 32.63
CA GLU A 191 -5.69 4.56 32.56
C GLU A 191 -5.08 3.16 32.42
N ASP A 192 -4.09 2.99 31.55
CA ASP A 192 -3.35 1.73 31.42
C ASP A 192 -2.50 1.38 32.65
N GLU A 193 -1.81 2.35 33.23
CA GLU A 193 -0.90 2.12 34.37
C GLU A 193 -1.67 1.81 35.66
N TYR A 194 -2.75 2.56 35.94
CA TYR A 194 -3.46 2.50 37.21
C TYR A 194 -4.82 1.79 37.15
N PHE A 195 -5.45 1.71 35.97
CA PHE A 195 -6.85 1.25 35.82
C PHE A 195 -7.05 0.19 34.73
N SER A 196 -6.02 -0.59 34.38
CA SER A 196 -6.08 -1.63 33.33
C SER A 196 -6.75 -2.95 33.75
N GLU A 197 -7.10 -3.12 35.03
CA GLU A 197 -7.72 -4.34 35.54
C GLU A 197 -9.12 -4.58 34.93
N TYR A 198 -9.88 -3.51 34.76
CA TYR A 198 -11.23 -3.54 34.24
C TYR A 198 -11.30 -2.95 32.83
N GLY A 199 -11.93 -3.69 31.92
CA GLY A 199 -12.26 -3.20 30.59
C GLY A 199 -13.57 -2.40 30.56
N PRO A 200 -14.10 -2.09 29.37
CA PRO A 200 -15.37 -1.39 29.23
C PRO A 200 -16.53 -2.16 29.88
N ARG A 201 -17.43 -1.43 30.55
CA ARG A 201 -18.64 -1.99 31.14
C ARG A 201 -19.72 -2.12 30.07
N ILE A 202 -20.03 -3.35 29.69
CA ILE A 202 -20.85 -3.65 28.52
C ILE A 202 -22.33 -3.71 28.89
N MET A 203 -23.17 -3.11 28.04
CA MET A 203 -24.63 -3.20 28.14
C MET A 203 -25.15 -4.44 27.41
N VAL A 204 -25.98 -5.22 28.08
CA VAL A 204 -26.73 -6.35 27.51
C VAL A 204 -28.19 -5.92 27.45
N THR A 205 -28.67 -5.57 26.26
CA THR A 205 -29.95 -4.88 26.07
C THR A 205 -30.97 -5.78 25.39
N ILE A 206 -32.18 -5.84 25.95
CA ILE A 206 -33.36 -6.43 25.33
C ILE A 206 -34.19 -5.30 24.76
N THR A 207 -34.25 -5.19 23.44
CA THR A 207 -34.97 -4.11 22.74
C THR A 207 -36.41 -4.46 22.39
N GLU A 208 -36.82 -5.70 22.65
CA GLU A 208 -38.15 -6.19 22.34
C GLU A 208 -39.03 -6.24 23.60
N ASN A 209 -40.33 -6.12 23.37
CA ASN A 209 -41.33 -6.30 24.42
C ASN A 209 -41.45 -7.78 24.76
N VAL A 210 -40.83 -8.15 25.88
CA VAL A 210 -40.73 -9.52 26.36
C VAL A 210 -41.61 -9.67 27.61
N PRO A 211 -42.41 -10.75 27.76
CA PRO A 211 -43.26 -10.93 28.92
C PRO A 211 -42.47 -11.42 30.14
N TYR A 212 -41.77 -10.50 30.82
CA TYR A 212 -40.92 -10.77 31.99
C TYR A 212 -41.64 -11.46 33.15
N TRP A 213 -42.97 -11.37 33.26
CA TRP A 213 -43.73 -12.08 34.29
C TRP A 213 -43.75 -13.60 34.10
N ASN A 214 -43.47 -14.12 32.89
CA ASN A 214 -43.42 -15.54 32.63
C ASN A 214 -42.12 -16.17 33.15
N LEU A 215 -42.22 -17.20 34.00
CA LEU A 215 -41.07 -17.89 34.57
C LEU A 215 -40.11 -18.47 33.51
N SER A 216 -40.64 -19.07 32.43
CA SER A 216 -39.79 -19.61 31.35
C SER A 216 -38.92 -18.54 30.72
N ILE A 217 -39.46 -17.35 30.54
CA ILE A 217 -38.76 -16.22 29.91
C ILE A 217 -37.70 -15.67 30.85
N ARG A 218 -38.00 -15.53 32.15
CA ARG A 218 -36.99 -15.14 33.15
C ARG A 218 -35.83 -16.12 33.20
N ASN A 219 -36.12 -17.43 33.16
CA ASN A 219 -35.09 -18.45 33.08
C ASN A 219 -34.29 -18.39 31.77
N ASP A 220 -34.93 -18.12 30.63
CA ASP A 220 -34.23 -17.97 29.36
C ASP A 220 -33.31 -16.73 29.34
N ILE A 221 -33.72 -15.62 29.96
CA ILE A 221 -32.87 -14.43 30.16
C ILE A 221 -31.71 -14.75 31.10
N GLU A 222 -31.97 -15.42 32.22
CA GLU A 222 -30.94 -15.79 33.19
C GLU A 222 -29.91 -16.74 32.58
N ASN A 223 -30.35 -17.75 31.82
CA ASN A 223 -29.44 -18.65 31.10
C ASN A 223 -28.56 -17.89 30.09
N CYS A 224 -29.13 -16.88 29.40
CA CYS A 224 -28.38 -16.02 28.48
C CYS A 224 -27.33 -15.17 29.24
N MET A 225 -27.73 -14.56 30.37
CA MET A 225 -26.82 -13.80 31.23
C MET A 225 -25.71 -14.67 31.79
N GLU A 226 -26.01 -15.87 32.29
CA GLU A 226 -25.00 -16.82 32.78
C GLU A 226 -24.01 -17.24 31.67
N SER A 227 -24.51 -17.43 30.44
CA SER A 227 -23.65 -17.74 29.28
C SER A 227 -22.65 -16.61 28.99
N LEU A 228 -23.10 -15.35 29.05
CA LEU A 228 -22.25 -14.17 28.89
C LEU A 228 -21.27 -14.00 30.06
N GLU A 229 -21.74 -14.21 31.30
CA GLU A 229 -20.93 -14.12 32.53
C GLU A 229 -19.85 -15.19 32.63
N ASN A 230 -20.06 -16.36 32.02
CA ASN A 230 -19.07 -17.45 31.99
C ASN A 230 -17.97 -17.23 30.94
N ASN A 231 -18.02 -16.13 30.17
CA ASN A 231 -16.97 -15.79 29.22
C ASN A 231 -15.68 -15.39 29.95
N SER A 232 -14.51 -15.75 29.39
CA SER A 232 -13.20 -15.47 30.01
C SER A 232 -12.88 -13.98 30.17
N TYR A 233 -13.51 -13.11 29.38
CA TYR A 233 -13.32 -11.66 29.46
C TYR A 233 -14.36 -10.96 30.34
N VAL A 234 -15.21 -11.69 31.06
CA VAL A 234 -16.26 -11.13 31.91
C VAL A 234 -16.04 -11.56 33.35
N ASP A 235 -16.10 -10.61 34.27
CA ASP A 235 -16.12 -10.92 35.69
C ASP A 235 -17.55 -11.16 36.16
N LYS A 236 -17.87 -12.44 36.41
CA LYS A 236 -19.17 -12.87 36.90
C LYS A 236 -19.60 -12.21 38.20
N SER A 237 -18.66 -11.81 39.06
CA SER A 237 -18.97 -11.23 40.37
C SER A 237 -19.46 -9.78 40.28
N LEU A 238 -19.19 -9.11 39.15
CA LEU A 238 -19.48 -7.69 38.92
C LEU A 238 -20.61 -7.48 37.89
N SER A 239 -21.36 -8.53 37.55
CA SER A 239 -22.54 -8.39 36.69
C SER A 239 -23.72 -7.79 37.47
N GLU A 240 -24.43 -6.87 36.81
CA GLU A 240 -25.61 -6.22 37.38
C GLU A 240 -26.85 -6.61 36.60
N SER A 241 -27.77 -7.29 37.31
CA SER A 241 -29.06 -7.70 36.79
C SER A 241 -30.20 -7.19 37.67
N TRP A 242 -30.95 -6.21 37.16
CA TRP A 242 -32.15 -5.71 37.83
C TRP A 242 -33.19 -6.82 38.03
N LEU A 243 -33.26 -7.78 37.09
CA LEU A 243 -34.20 -8.89 37.14
C LEU A 243 -33.85 -9.87 38.27
N ARG A 244 -32.57 -10.24 38.39
CA ARG A 244 -32.06 -11.09 39.49
C ARG A 244 -32.30 -10.41 40.84
N MET A 245 -32.08 -9.10 40.92
CA MET A 245 -32.38 -8.34 42.13
C MET A 245 -33.88 -8.27 42.42
N TYR A 246 -34.71 -8.06 41.40
CA TYR A 246 -36.16 -7.99 41.55
C TYR A 246 -36.77 -9.30 42.03
N GLU A 247 -36.32 -10.44 41.50
CA GLU A 247 -36.74 -11.76 42.00
C GLU A 247 -36.35 -11.97 43.47
N ASN A 248 -35.16 -11.52 43.87
CA ASN A 248 -34.72 -11.62 45.25
C ASN A 248 -35.56 -10.74 46.19
N VAL A 249 -35.86 -9.50 45.79
CA VAL A 249 -36.76 -8.59 46.52
C VAL A 249 -38.16 -9.20 46.63
N ALA A 250 -38.68 -9.76 45.53
CA ALA A 250 -39.98 -10.42 45.53
C ALA A 250 -40.02 -11.63 46.46
N ARG A 251 -38.96 -12.45 46.49
CA ARG A 251 -38.83 -13.59 47.39
C ARG A 251 -38.78 -13.18 48.86
N ILE A 252 -37.98 -12.16 49.21
CA ILE A 252 -37.86 -11.66 50.58
C ILE A 252 -39.16 -11.00 51.05
N GLY A 253 -39.77 -10.18 50.18
CA GLY A 253 -41.01 -9.46 50.45
C GLY A 253 -42.28 -10.31 50.30
N SER A 254 -42.18 -11.58 49.91
CA SER A 254 -43.33 -12.45 49.58
C SER A 254 -44.29 -11.83 48.56
N LEU A 255 -43.74 -11.15 47.55
CA LEU A 255 -44.49 -10.49 46.48
C LEU A 255 -44.74 -11.47 45.32
N ASN A 256 -45.94 -11.42 44.74
CA ASN A 256 -46.26 -12.18 43.53
C ASN A 256 -45.73 -11.44 42.28
N ILE A 257 -45.02 -12.13 41.40
CA ILE A 257 -44.49 -11.58 40.14
C ILE A 257 -44.84 -12.43 38.90
N ASP A 258 -45.75 -13.40 39.05
CA ASP A 258 -46.06 -14.37 37.99
C ASP A 258 -47.14 -13.88 37.01
N THR A 259 -47.77 -12.74 37.29
CA THR A 259 -48.72 -12.10 36.38
C THR A 259 -48.28 -10.69 36.05
N LYS A 260 -48.60 -10.23 34.83
CA LYS A 260 -48.27 -8.88 34.35
C LYS A 260 -48.67 -7.77 35.33
N ALA A 261 -49.88 -7.83 35.88
CA ALA A 261 -50.40 -6.79 36.76
C ALA A 261 -49.58 -6.69 38.05
N PHE A 262 -49.25 -7.83 38.68
CA PHE A 262 -48.44 -7.84 39.89
C PHE A 262 -46.96 -7.54 39.58
N PHE A 263 -46.41 -8.09 38.51
CA PHE A 263 -45.04 -7.81 38.08
C PHE A 263 -44.81 -6.31 37.86
N MET A 264 -45.70 -5.64 37.11
CA MET A 264 -45.57 -4.20 36.85
C MET A 264 -45.91 -3.35 38.08
N GLY A 265 -46.87 -3.77 38.91
CA GLY A 265 -47.25 -3.03 40.12
C GLY A 265 -46.19 -3.06 41.23
N ASN A 266 -45.50 -4.20 41.37
CA ASN A 266 -44.49 -4.42 42.41
C ASN A 266 -43.09 -3.90 42.02
N LEU A 267 -42.88 -3.49 40.76
CA LEU A 267 -41.60 -2.94 40.29
C LEU A 267 -41.20 -1.67 41.06
N SER A 268 -42.17 -0.93 41.60
CA SER A 268 -41.91 0.21 42.48
C SER A 268 -41.17 -0.16 43.78
N GLU A 269 -41.32 -1.38 44.29
CA GLU A 269 -40.57 -1.85 45.46
C GLU A 269 -39.08 -2.08 45.13
N LEU A 270 -38.77 -2.49 43.89
CA LEU A 270 -37.37 -2.55 43.43
C LEU A 270 -36.76 -1.15 43.47
N TYR A 271 -37.41 -0.15 42.87
CA TYR A 271 -36.87 1.21 42.77
C TYR A 271 -36.72 1.91 44.12
N LYS A 272 -37.52 1.53 45.13
CA LYS A 272 -37.32 2.05 46.49
C LYS A 272 -36.01 1.55 47.12
N LEU A 273 -35.59 0.34 46.80
CA LEU A 273 -34.39 -0.29 47.34
C LEU A 273 -33.16 0.00 46.47
N PHE A 274 -33.34 0.03 45.14
CA PHE A 274 -32.33 0.23 44.11
C PHE A 274 -32.84 1.23 43.06
N PRO A 275 -32.80 2.54 43.38
CA PRO A 275 -33.31 3.59 42.49
C PRO A 275 -32.64 3.61 41.11
N GLU A 276 -31.38 3.17 41.02
CA GLU A 276 -30.58 3.13 39.79
C GLU A 276 -31.23 2.30 38.66
N PHE A 277 -31.95 1.23 38.99
CA PHE A 277 -32.58 0.37 37.99
C PHE A 277 -33.77 1.01 37.28
N GLU A 278 -34.28 2.14 37.76
CA GLU A 278 -35.29 2.93 37.03
C GLU A 278 -34.74 3.37 35.67
N TRP A 279 -33.43 3.57 35.54
CA TRP A 279 -32.79 4.00 34.29
C TRP A 279 -32.49 2.84 33.34
N ASP A 280 -32.68 1.60 33.79
CA ASP A 280 -32.38 0.38 33.04
C ASP A 280 -33.64 -0.31 32.49
N ILE A 281 -34.83 0.20 32.82
CA ILE A 281 -36.12 -0.36 32.42
C ILE A 281 -36.96 0.75 31.77
N ASP A 282 -37.12 0.71 30.44
CA ASP A 282 -38.00 1.62 29.70
C ASP A 282 -39.43 1.08 29.69
N ILE A 283 -40.36 1.78 30.35
CA ILE A 283 -41.77 1.40 30.43
C ILE A 283 -42.61 2.31 29.54
N ARG A 284 -43.24 1.73 28.51
CA ARG A 284 -44.18 2.44 27.62
C ARG A 284 -45.52 1.72 27.61
N TYR A 285 -46.61 2.47 27.68
CA TYR A 285 -47.98 1.92 27.65
C TYR A 285 -48.22 0.77 28.67
N LYS A 286 -47.61 0.87 29.87
CA LYS A 286 -47.66 -0.15 30.94
C LYS A 286 -47.04 -1.50 30.55
N GLU A 287 -46.06 -1.47 29.65
CA GLU A 287 -45.25 -2.61 29.24
C GLU A 287 -43.78 -2.22 29.24
N ILE A 288 -42.90 -3.19 29.46
CA ILE A 288 -41.45 -2.98 29.35
C ILE A 288 -41.12 -2.99 27.87
N ALA A 289 -40.85 -1.82 27.32
CA ALA A 289 -40.51 -1.65 25.90
C ALA A 289 -39.07 -2.08 25.63
N ALA A 290 -38.16 -1.76 26.55
CA ALA A 290 -36.77 -2.19 26.51
C ALA A 290 -36.24 -2.30 27.93
N SER A 291 -35.23 -3.15 28.13
CA SER A 291 -34.44 -3.14 29.35
C SER A 291 -32.98 -3.45 29.08
N ARG A 292 -32.10 -3.14 30.02
CA ARG A 292 -30.67 -3.46 29.90
C ARG A 292 -30.11 -4.00 31.21
N PHE A 293 -29.07 -4.81 31.07
CA PHE A 293 -28.23 -5.33 32.13
C PHE A 293 -26.78 -4.91 31.87
N PHE A 294 -25.91 -5.07 32.86
CA PHE A 294 -24.49 -4.75 32.68
C PHE A 294 -23.61 -5.92 33.06
N ILE A 295 -22.55 -6.10 32.27
CA ILE A 295 -21.47 -7.04 32.56
C ILE A 295 -20.15 -6.26 32.58
N GLN A 296 -19.32 -6.52 33.58
CA GLN A 296 -18.00 -5.91 33.70
C GLN A 296 -16.97 -6.78 33.00
N THR A 297 -16.17 -6.18 32.12
CA THR A 297 -15.09 -6.91 31.43
C THR A 297 -13.77 -6.81 32.18
N VAL A 298 -12.92 -7.80 32.00
CA VAL A 298 -11.60 -7.95 32.63
C VAL A 298 -10.61 -8.55 31.63
N ASN A 299 -9.31 -8.32 31.86
CA ASN A 299 -8.21 -8.85 31.03
C ASN A 299 -8.28 -8.45 29.55
N VAL A 300 -8.75 -7.24 29.25
CA VAL A 300 -8.83 -6.71 27.88
C VAL A 300 -7.78 -5.62 27.74
N THR A 301 -6.61 -5.96 27.18
CA THR A 301 -5.45 -5.03 27.15
C THR A 301 -4.94 -4.74 25.74
N THR A 302 -5.20 -5.61 24.77
CA THR A 302 -4.74 -5.46 23.40
C THR A 302 -5.90 -5.36 22.41
N ALA A 303 -5.65 -4.77 21.23
CA ALA A 303 -6.65 -4.73 20.15
C ALA A 303 -7.12 -6.13 19.72
N VAL A 304 -6.30 -7.16 19.92
CA VAL A 304 -6.66 -8.56 19.67
C VAL A 304 -7.65 -9.06 20.73
N ASP A 305 -7.44 -8.73 22.00
CA ASP A 305 -8.37 -9.06 23.09
C ASP A 305 -9.71 -8.33 22.89
N GLU A 306 -9.66 -7.04 22.53
CA GLU A 306 -10.85 -6.22 22.24
C GLU A 306 -11.68 -6.81 21.09
N LYS A 307 -11.01 -7.25 20.02
CA LYS A 307 -11.62 -7.96 18.90
C LYS A 307 -12.24 -9.29 19.33
N ASN A 308 -11.52 -10.07 20.13
CA ASN A 308 -11.97 -11.39 20.59
C ASN A 308 -13.17 -11.28 21.54
N LEU A 309 -13.11 -10.37 22.51
CA LEU A 309 -14.21 -10.00 23.40
C LEU A 309 -15.47 -9.69 22.59
N LEU A 310 -15.36 -8.75 21.64
CA LEU A 310 -16.48 -8.33 20.81
C LEU A 310 -17.12 -9.49 20.05
N HIS A 311 -16.29 -10.34 19.44
CA HIS A 311 -16.76 -11.49 18.66
C HIS A 311 -17.44 -12.52 19.56
N GLN A 312 -16.82 -12.89 20.68
CA GLN A 312 -17.35 -13.90 21.59
C GLN A 312 -18.69 -13.46 22.21
N LEU A 313 -18.78 -12.22 22.68
CA LEU A 313 -20.03 -11.74 23.29
C LEU A 313 -21.17 -11.61 22.27
N ARG A 314 -20.88 -11.19 21.03
CA ARG A 314 -21.90 -11.13 19.98
C ARG A 314 -22.36 -12.52 19.54
N ASP A 315 -21.48 -13.51 19.51
CA ASP A 315 -21.86 -14.87 19.16
C ASP A 315 -22.70 -15.51 20.27
N LEU A 316 -22.30 -15.35 21.53
CA LEU A 316 -23.09 -15.80 22.68
C LEU A 316 -24.48 -15.15 22.69
N ALA A 317 -24.58 -13.87 22.34
CA ALA A 317 -25.86 -13.17 22.24
C ALA A 317 -26.76 -13.69 21.12
N LYS A 318 -26.21 -14.17 19.99
CA LYS A 318 -26.98 -14.79 18.91
C LYS A 318 -27.56 -16.14 19.32
N ASP A 319 -26.88 -16.86 20.20
CA ASP A 319 -27.32 -18.18 20.68
C ASP A 319 -28.42 -18.08 21.75
N CYS A 320 -28.68 -16.89 22.28
CA CYS A 320 -29.77 -16.65 23.22
C CYS A 320 -31.14 -16.79 22.55
N LYS A 321 -32.09 -17.46 23.23
CA LYS A 321 -33.47 -17.63 22.73
C LYS A 321 -34.23 -16.30 22.61
N ILE A 322 -33.91 -15.36 23.48
CA ILE A 322 -34.47 -14.02 23.48
C ILE A 322 -33.47 -13.14 22.75
N PRO A 323 -33.91 -12.31 21.78
CA PRO A 323 -33.02 -11.44 21.04
C PRO A 323 -32.42 -10.40 21.99
N VAL A 324 -31.10 -10.52 22.18
CA VAL A 324 -30.30 -9.67 23.05
C VAL A 324 -29.25 -8.98 22.20
N MET A 325 -29.05 -7.69 22.46
CA MET A 325 -27.99 -6.88 21.86
C MET A 325 -26.93 -6.55 22.90
N VAL A 326 -25.68 -6.90 22.62
CA VAL A 326 -24.54 -6.56 23.46
C VAL A 326 -23.86 -5.33 22.88
N TYR A 327 -23.74 -4.25 23.66
CA TYR A 327 -23.26 -2.96 23.16
C TYR A 327 -22.43 -2.20 24.18
N HIS A 328 -21.41 -1.50 23.67
CA HIS A 328 -20.67 -0.46 24.37
C HIS A 328 -20.24 0.59 23.33
N PRO A 329 -20.19 1.91 23.65
CA PRO A 329 -19.77 2.93 22.69
C PRO A 329 -18.41 2.66 22.04
N ALA A 330 -17.48 2.00 22.76
CA ALA A 330 -16.17 1.64 22.22
C ALA A 330 -16.21 0.59 21.10
N PHE A 331 -17.29 -0.18 20.96
CA PHE A 331 -17.40 -1.22 19.94
C PHE A 331 -17.31 -0.67 18.51
N ILE A 332 -17.62 0.62 18.30
CA ILE A 332 -17.42 1.31 17.02
C ILE A 332 -15.95 1.30 16.58
N TYR A 333 -15.01 1.31 17.52
CA TYR A 333 -13.58 1.19 17.25
C TYR A 333 -13.16 -0.27 17.08
N TYR A 334 -13.67 -1.18 17.93
CA TYR A 334 -13.32 -2.61 17.88
C TYR A 334 -13.80 -3.28 16.60
N ASP A 335 -14.96 -2.85 16.07
CA ASP A 335 -15.48 -3.27 14.76
C ASP A 335 -14.48 -2.99 13.62
N GLN A 336 -13.62 -1.98 13.76
CA GLN A 336 -12.58 -1.68 12.77
C GLN A 336 -11.49 -2.77 12.76
N TYR A 337 -11.10 -3.29 13.91
CA TYR A 337 -10.04 -4.31 14.02
C TYR A 337 -10.42 -5.63 13.37
N ILE A 338 -11.72 -5.95 13.34
CA ILE A 338 -12.23 -7.13 12.64
C ILE A 338 -11.98 -7.01 11.13
N VAL A 339 -12.11 -5.80 10.56
CA VAL A 339 -12.11 -5.59 9.11
C VAL A 339 -10.77 -5.13 8.52
N ILE A 340 -9.85 -4.55 9.31
CA ILE A 340 -8.59 -3.97 8.81
C ILE A 340 -7.75 -5.01 8.06
N VAL A 341 -7.41 -6.13 8.70
CA VAL A 341 -6.49 -7.12 8.08
C VAL A 341 -7.10 -7.78 6.84
N PRO A 342 -8.33 -8.34 6.88
CA PRO A 342 -8.94 -8.94 5.69
C PRO A 342 -9.08 -7.96 4.53
N ASN A 343 -9.52 -6.72 4.80
CA ASN A 343 -9.65 -5.70 3.76
C ASN A 343 -8.29 -5.29 3.20
N THR A 344 -7.25 -5.19 4.03
CA THR A 344 -5.89 -4.88 3.56
C THR A 344 -5.41 -5.96 2.60
N ILE A 345 -5.51 -7.24 2.98
CA ILE A 345 -5.09 -8.37 2.14
C ILE A 345 -5.90 -8.41 0.84
N GLN A 346 -7.22 -8.23 0.92
CA GLN A 346 -8.09 -8.23 -0.26
C GLN A 346 -7.74 -7.07 -1.20
N ASN A 347 -7.63 -5.84 -0.70
CA ASN A 347 -7.33 -4.67 -1.51
C ASN A 347 -5.96 -4.77 -2.15
N VAL A 348 -4.94 -5.21 -1.40
CA VAL A 348 -3.59 -5.45 -1.91
C VAL A 348 -3.60 -6.54 -2.98
N GLY A 349 -4.30 -7.65 -2.75
CA GLY A 349 -4.40 -8.76 -3.72
C GLY A 349 -5.08 -8.36 -5.02
N ILE A 350 -6.21 -7.64 -4.94
CA ILE A 350 -6.92 -7.13 -6.12
C ILE A 350 -6.04 -6.12 -6.87
N ALA A 351 -5.43 -5.16 -6.15
CA ALA A 351 -4.55 -4.17 -6.76
C ALA A 351 -3.35 -4.82 -7.44
N ALA A 352 -2.66 -5.77 -6.79
CA ALA A 352 -1.56 -6.51 -7.39
C ALA A 352 -1.98 -7.30 -8.66
N GLY A 353 -3.18 -7.89 -8.65
CA GLY A 353 -3.75 -8.56 -9.82
C GLY A 353 -4.03 -7.60 -10.98
N VAL A 354 -4.61 -6.43 -10.70
CA VAL A 354 -4.83 -5.38 -11.70
C VAL A 354 -3.49 -4.86 -12.23
N MET A 355 -2.50 -4.67 -11.37
CA MET A 355 -1.16 -4.26 -11.75
C MET A 355 -0.48 -5.28 -12.66
N LEU A 356 -0.61 -6.58 -12.39
CA LEU A 356 -0.14 -7.64 -13.28
C LEU A 356 -0.83 -7.58 -14.65
N CYS A 357 -2.15 -7.38 -14.69
CA CYS A 357 -2.88 -7.25 -15.96
C CYS A 357 -2.37 -6.05 -16.78
N ILE A 358 -2.13 -4.91 -16.13
CA ILE A 358 -1.61 -3.72 -16.79
C ILE A 358 -0.17 -3.92 -17.26
N SER A 359 0.71 -4.50 -16.43
CA SER A 359 2.09 -4.78 -16.83
C SER A 359 2.18 -5.79 -17.97
N LEU A 360 1.28 -6.78 -18.03
CA LEU A 360 1.15 -7.73 -19.15
C LEU A 360 0.71 -7.07 -20.45
N LEU A 361 -0.20 -6.09 -20.36
CA LEU A 361 -0.69 -5.36 -21.53
C LEU A 361 0.39 -4.43 -22.11
N LEU A 362 1.26 -3.89 -21.26
CA LEU A 362 2.20 -2.83 -21.64
C LEU A 362 3.62 -3.32 -21.94
N ILE A 363 4.09 -4.35 -21.24
CA ILE A 363 5.43 -4.90 -21.43
C ILE A 363 5.32 -6.09 -22.38
N PRO A 364 5.96 -6.06 -23.57
CA PRO A 364 5.86 -7.14 -24.57
C PRO A 364 6.71 -8.37 -24.19
N ASN A 365 6.75 -8.71 -22.90
CA ASN A 365 7.46 -9.85 -22.36
C ASN A 365 6.84 -10.29 -21.02
N LEU A 366 6.25 -11.50 -21.02
CA LEU A 366 5.59 -12.11 -19.85
C LEU A 366 6.51 -12.20 -18.63
N LEU A 367 7.78 -12.59 -18.81
CA LEU A 367 8.72 -12.76 -17.70
C LEU A 367 9.09 -11.43 -17.05
N CYS A 368 9.23 -10.37 -17.84
CA CYS A 368 9.51 -9.03 -17.30
C CYS A 368 8.31 -8.49 -16.52
N SER A 369 7.09 -8.71 -17.05
CA SER A 369 5.86 -8.39 -16.33
C SER A 369 5.76 -9.13 -14.98
N LEU A 370 6.07 -10.44 -14.95
CA LEU A 370 6.06 -11.22 -13.72
C LEU A 370 7.09 -10.72 -12.68
N TRP A 371 8.29 -10.30 -13.10
CA TRP A 371 9.26 -9.70 -12.17
C TRP A 371 8.83 -8.34 -11.64
N VAL A 372 8.16 -7.52 -12.46
CA VAL A 372 7.56 -6.27 -11.99
C VAL A 372 6.52 -6.57 -10.91
N THR A 373 5.61 -7.53 -11.14
CA THR A 373 4.63 -7.97 -10.13
C THR A 373 5.30 -8.50 -8.86
N PHE A 374 6.34 -9.32 -9.00
CA PHE A 374 7.11 -9.82 -7.85
C PHE A 374 7.80 -8.69 -7.08
N ALA A 375 8.37 -7.70 -7.77
CA ALA A 375 8.98 -6.53 -7.14
C ALA A 375 7.95 -5.70 -6.38
N ILE A 376 6.74 -5.53 -6.92
CA ILE A 376 5.65 -4.84 -6.22
C ILE A 376 5.28 -5.60 -4.95
N ALA A 377 5.06 -6.92 -5.05
CA ALA A 377 4.76 -7.76 -3.89
C ALA A 377 5.87 -7.68 -2.83
N SER A 378 7.14 -7.71 -3.23
CA SER A 378 8.25 -7.60 -2.29
C SER A 378 8.42 -6.21 -1.70
N VAL A 379 8.10 -5.14 -2.42
CA VAL A 379 8.05 -3.78 -1.85
C VAL A 379 6.94 -3.69 -0.80
N ILE A 380 5.75 -4.22 -1.07
CA ILE A 380 4.63 -4.20 -0.11
C ILE A 380 5.00 -4.99 1.16
N VAL A 381 5.50 -6.22 1.00
CA VAL A 381 5.99 -7.03 2.14
C VAL A 381 7.11 -6.30 2.87
N GLY A 382 8.00 -5.61 2.14
CA GLY A 382 9.05 -4.78 2.69
C GLY A 382 8.55 -3.62 3.54
N VAL A 383 7.64 -2.83 3.00
CA VAL A 383 7.04 -1.68 3.69
C VAL A 383 6.30 -2.17 4.93
N THR A 384 5.44 -3.17 4.80
CA THR A 384 4.72 -3.76 5.95
C THR A 384 5.68 -4.32 6.99
N GLY A 385 6.73 -5.03 6.60
CA GLY A 385 7.71 -5.56 7.58
C GLY A 385 8.49 -4.47 8.31
N PHE A 386 8.91 -3.42 7.59
CA PHE A 386 9.67 -2.32 8.17
C PHE A 386 8.83 -1.31 8.94
N MET A 387 7.51 -1.27 8.74
CA MET A 387 6.59 -0.55 9.61
C MET A 387 6.74 -1.00 11.07
N THR A 388 6.90 -2.30 11.32
CA THR A 388 7.12 -2.84 12.66
C THR A 388 8.42 -2.31 13.28
N TYR A 389 9.51 -2.28 12.50
CA TYR A 389 10.80 -1.73 12.99
C TYR A 389 10.77 -0.23 13.19
N TRP A 390 9.82 0.47 12.56
CA TRP A 390 9.64 1.91 12.70
C TRP A 390 8.46 2.29 13.59
N ASP A 391 7.97 1.34 14.41
CA ASP A 391 6.89 1.53 15.38
C ASP A 391 5.65 2.17 14.74
N VAL A 392 5.14 1.51 13.70
CA VAL A 392 3.91 1.88 13.01
C VAL A 392 2.99 0.66 13.03
N ASN A 393 1.78 0.85 13.56
CA ASN A 393 0.77 -0.22 13.63
C ASN A 393 0.05 -0.37 12.29
N LEU A 394 -0.53 -1.55 12.08
CA LEU A 394 -1.49 -1.79 11.00
C LEU A 394 -2.89 -1.35 11.44
N ASP A 395 -3.20 -0.12 11.08
CA ASP A 395 -4.45 0.58 11.32
C ASP A 395 -5.12 1.02 9.99
N SER A 396 -6.24 1.73 10.07
CA SER A 396 -6.96 2.21 8.89
C SER A 396 -6.17 3.25 8.08
N ILE A 397 -5.23 3.99 8.69
CA ILE A 397 -4.41 5.03 8.05
C ILE A 397 -3.27 4.39 7.25
N SER A 398 -2.51 3.51 7.90
CA SER A 398 -1.44 2.73 7.30
C SER A 398 -1.95 1.83 6.19
N MET A 399 -3.15 1.26 6.31
CA MET A 399 -3.82 0.55 5.21
C MET A 399 -3.96 1.44 3.96
N ILE A 400 -4.36 2.71 4.08
CA ILE A 400 -4.41 3.62 2.92
C ILE A 400 -3.03 3.73 2.29
N ASN A 401 -2.01 3.97 3.12
CA ASN A 401 -0.64 4.17 2.65
C ASN A 401 -0.07 2.91 1.97
N LEU A 402 -0.48 1.72 2.41
CA LEU A 402 -0.14 0.45 1.73
C LEU A 402 -0.84 0.30 0.38
N VAL A 403 -2.07 0.80 0.22
CA VAL A 403 -2.72 0.84 -1.11
C VAL A 403 -2.02 1.86 -2.03
N ILE A 404 -1.68 3.04 -1.49
CA ILE A 404 -0.90 4.07 -2.19
C ILE A 404 0.46 3.51 -2.66
N CYS A 405 1.11 2.69 -1.83
CA CYS A 405 2.39 2.05 -2.15
C CYS A 405 2.36 1.30 -3.49
N ILE A 406 1.23 0.68 -3.83
CA ILE A 406 1.12 -0.12 -5.05
C ILE A 406 1.32 0.77 -6.27
N GLY A 407 0.61 1.91 -6.36
CA GLY A 407 0.76 2.86 -7.47
C GLY A 407 2.20 3.34 -7.64
N PHE A 408 2.76 3.97 -6.60
CA PHE A 408 4.09 4.56 -6.67
C PHE A 408 5.24 3.56 -6.84
N SER A 409 5.12 2.32 -6.33
CA SER A 409 6.20 1.33 -6.42
C SER A 409 6.27 0.64 -7.78
N VAL A 410 5.13 0.51 -8.49
CA VAL A 410 5.09 -0.08 -9.83
C VAL A 410 5.95 0.73 -10.79
N ASP A 411 5.84 2.05 -10.73
CA ASP A 411 6.39 2.96 -11.75
C ASP A 411 7.88 2.73 -11.98
N PHE A 412 8.67 2.75 -10.91
CA PHE A 412 10.12 2.62 -11.02
C PHE A 412 10.52 1.28 -11.66
N SER A 413 9.87 0.19 -11.25
CA SER A 413 10.19 -1.16 -11.73
C SER A 413 9.68 -1.39 -13.14
N ALA A 414 8.49 -0.89 -13.47
CA ALA A 414 7.85 -1.03 -14.77
C ALA A 414 8.60 -0.23 -15.86
N HIS A 415 8.96 1.03 -15.61
CA HIS A 415 9.69 1.85 -16.59
C HIS A 415 11.06 1.27 -16.91
N ILE A 416 11.82 0.86 -15.88
CA ILE A 416 13.13 0.23 -16.07
C ILE A 416 13.00 -1.09 -16.83
N SER A 417 12.00 -1.91 -16.51
CA SER A 417 11.74 -3.18 -17.22
C SER A 417 11.34 -2.96 -18.67
N TYR A 418 10.51 -1.96 -18.95
CA TYR A 418 10.11 -1.59 -20.31
C TYR A 418 11.32 -1.12 -21.12
N ALA A 419 12.12 -0.18 -20.61
CA ALA A 419 13.34 0.28 -21.29
C ALA A 419 14.36 -0.85 -21.52
N PHE A 420 14.46 -1.79 -20.58
CA PHE A 420 15.31 -2.97 -20.74
C PHE A 420 14.86 -3.86 -21.90
N VAL A 421 13.56 -4.12 -22.02
CA VAL A 421 13.00 -4.96 -23.09
C VAL A 421 13.09 -4.27 -24.45
N SER A 422 12.84 -2.96 -24.48
CA SER A 422 12.89 -2.13 -25.70
C SER A 422 14.31 -1.84 -26.18
N SER A 423 15.34 -2.07 -25.36
CA SER A 423 16.74 -1.84 -25.75
C SER A 423 17.19 -2.78 -26.89
N GLU A 424 17.78 -2.19 -27.93
CA GLU A 424 18.32 -2.88 -29.10
C GLU A 424 19.71 -3.52 -28.84
N LYS A 425 20.27 -3.37 -27.63
CA LYS A 425 21.61 -3.92 -27.31
C LYS A 425 21.63 -5.45 -27.36
N SER A 426 22.80 -6.01 -27.65
CA SER A 426 22.94 -7.45 -27.93
C SER A 426 22.97 -8.32 -26.67
N THR A 427 23.61 -7.84 -25.59
CA THR A 427 23.75 -8.60 -24.35
C THR A 427 22.81 -8.08 -23.27
N MET A 428 22.32 -8.98 -22.40
CA MET A 428 21.45 -8.60 -21.29
C MET A 428 22.12 -7.61 -20.31
N ASN A 429 23.44 -7.69 -20.17
CA ASN A 429 24.19 -6.72 -19.37
C ASN A 429 24.16 -5.33 -20.02
N GLU A 430 24.40 -5.23 -21.32
CA GLU A 430 24.32 -3.96 -22.04
C GLU A 430 22.91 -3.38 -22.02
N LYS A 431 21.86 -4.21 -22.16
CA LYS A 431 20.47 -3.78 -22.03
C LYS A 431 20.17 -3.18 -20.64
N ALA A 432 20.71 -3.77 -19.57
CA ALA A 432 20.56 -3.21 -18.21
C ALA A 432 21.28 -1.87 -18.06
N VAL A 433 22.48 -1.74 -18.63
CA VAL A 433 23.22 -0.46 -18.62
C VAL A 433 22.46 0.62 -19.42
N ASP A 434 21.88 0.24 -20.55
CA ASP A 434 21.11 1.13 -21.43
C ASP A 434 19.82 1.62 -20.75
N ALA A 435 19.06 0.72 -20.11
CA ALA A 435 17.88 1.09 -19.33
C ALA A 435 18.22 2.06 -18.17
N LEU A 436 19.30 1.79 -17.44
CA LEU A 436 19.79 2.66 -16.36
C LEU A 436 20.29 4.02 -16.88
N TYR A 437 20.89 4.05 -18.06
CA TYR A 437 21.32 5.29 -18.71
C TYR A 437 20.13 6.19 -19.07
N LEU A 438 19.04 5.61 -19.59
CA LEU A 438 17.85 6.37 -20.01
C LEU A 438 16.99 6.84 -18.84
N LEU A 439 16.81 5.98 -17.83
CA LEU A 439 15.80 6.20 -16.79
C LEU A 439 16.37 6.38 -15.37
N GLY A 440 17.64 6.08 -15.13
CA GLY A 440 18.23 6.14 -13.79
C GLY A 440 18.15 7.53 -13.15
N TYR A 441 18.52 8.58 -13.89
CA TYR A 441 18.45 9.96 -13.37
C TYR A 441 17.01 10.45 -13.15
N PRO A 442 16.07 10.31 -14.12
CA PRO A 442 14.66 10.64 -13.89
C PRO A 442 14.05 9.95 -12.67
N VAL A 443 14.36 8.66 -12.46
CA VAL A 443 13.86 7.89 -11.31
C VAL A 443 14.40 8.44 -9.99
N ILE A 444 15.71 8.71 -9.89
CA ILE A 444 16.29 9.33 -8.68
C ILE A 444 15.69 10.71 -8.42
N GLN A 445 15.55 11.54 -9.46
CA GLN A 445 14.97 12.86 -9.33
C GLN A 445 13.52 12.80 -8.82
N GLY A 446 12.71 11.88 -9.37
CA GLY A 446 11.34 11.65 -8.92
C GLY A 446 11.28 11.15 -7.47
N ALA A 447 12.12 10.18 -7.10
CA ALA A 447 12.20 9.68 -5.74
C ALA A 447 12.55 10.78 -4.73
N ILE A 448 13.57 11.60 -5.02
CA ILE A 448 13.99 12.70 -4.15
C ILE A 448 12.88 13.77 -4.05
N SER A 449 12.22 14.12 -5.16
CA SER A 449 11.15 15.13 -5.12
C SER A 449 9.99 14.70 -4.25
N THR A 450 9.60 13.43 -4.30
CA THR A 450 8.49 12.91 -3.50
C THR A 450 8.88 12.86 -2.02
N ILE A 451 10.10 12.42 -1.70
CA ILE A 451 10.63 12.44 -0.32
C ILE A 451 10.66 13.87 0.23
N LEU A 452 11.15 14.84 -0.55
CA LEU A 452 11.16 16.25 -0.15
C LEU A 452 9.74 16.82 0.02
N GLY A 453 8.76 16.34 -0.75
CA GLY A 453 7.36 16.74 -0.61
C GLY A 453 6.75 16.26 0.72
N VAL A 454 7.05 15.02 1.12
CA VAL A 454 6.48 14.43 2.34
C VAL A 454 7.29 14.72 3.61
N ILE A 455 8.56 15.15 3.50
CA ILE A 455 9.42 15.37 4.67
C ILE A 455 8.86 16.39 5.65
N VAL A 456 8.08 17.36 5.18
CA VAL A 456 7.45 18.37 6.04
C VAL A 456 6.47 17.74 7.04
N LEU A 457 5.86 16.61 6.68
CA LEU A 457 4.93 15.87 7.54
C LEU A 457 5.65 15.18 8.72
N SER A 458 6.96 14.96 8.62
CA SER A 458 7.76 14.40 9.72
C SER A 458 7.82 15.32 10.93
N ALA A 459 7.70 16.63 10.72
CA ALA A 459 7.74 17.66 11.77
C ALA A 459 6.37 17.96 12.39
N ALA A 460 5.30 17.33 11.91
CA ALA A 460 3.95 17.57 12.42
C ALA A 460 3.76 16.93 13.82
N GLN A 461 3.06 17.63 14.72
CA GLN A 461 2.73 17.17 16.08
C GLN A 461 1.49 16.25 16.12
N ALA A 462 1.40 15.32 15.17
CA ALA A 462 0.34 14.31 15.15
C ALA A 462 0.86 13.02 14.53
N TYR A 463 0.49 11.89 15.14
CA TYR A 463 0.87 10.55 14.70
C TYR A 463 0.49 10.31 13.23
N ILE A 464 -0.71 10.70 12.81
CA ILE A 464 -1.24 10.47 11.45
C ILE A 464 -0.27 10.98 10.38
N PHE A 465 0.21 12.21 10.53
CA PHE A 465 1.12 12.83 9.55
C PHE A 465 2.50 12.19 9.56
N ARG A 466 3.03 11.87 10.75
CA ARG A 466 4.32 11.19 10.87
C ARG A 466 4.27 9.77 10.31
N THR A 467 3.18 9.04 10.55
CA THR A 467 2.95 7.70 9.99
C THR A 467 2.86 7.75 8.46
N PHE A 468 2.17 8.76 7.91
CA PHE A 468 2.16 8.99 6.47
C PHE A 468 3.57 9.22 5.92
N PHE A 469 4.36 10.08 6.56
CA PHE A 469 5.77 10.30 6.18
C PHE A 469 6.60 9.01 6.23
N LYS A 470 6.57 8.28 7.35
CA LYS A 470 7.34 7.05 7.56
C LYS A 470 7.04 6.04 6.45
N ILE A 471 5.76 5.76 6.20
CA ILE A 471 5.35 4.78 5.18
C ILE A 471 5.75 5.27 3.79
N MET A 472 5.41 6.51 3.42
CA MET A 472 5.77 7.04 2.10
C MET A 472 7.27 7.05 1.85
N PHE A 473 8.08 7.36 2.87
CA PHE A 473 9.53 7.28 2.78
C PHE A 473 9.99 5.85 2.48
N LEU A 474 9.49 4.84 3.20
CA LEU A 474 9.80 3.42 2.95
C LEU A 474 9.38 3.00 1.54
N VAL A 475 8.17 3.36 1.10
CA VAL A 475 7.64 3.07 -0.24
C VAL A 475 8.58 3.59 -1.32
N ILE A 476 8.96 4.86 -1.25
CA ILE A 476 9.79 5.50 -2.28
C ILE A 476 11.21 4.93 -2.24
N LEU A 477 11.77 4.73 -1.05
CA LEU A 477 13.11 4.16 -0.88
C LEU A 477 13.17 2.74 -1.44
N PHE A 478 12.28 1.85 -1.01
CA PHE A 478 12.26 0.47 -1.46
C PHE A 478 11.88 0.37 -2.93
N GLY A 479 10.92 1.15 -3.41
CA GLY A 479 10.57 1.23 -4.83
C GLY A 479 11.77 1.64 -5.69
N ALA A 480 12.52 2.68 -5.29
CA ALA A 480 13.70 3.13 -6.01
C ALA A 480 14.83 2.08 -5.99
N VAL A 481 15.07 1.42 -4.86
CA VAL A 481 16.04 0.32 -4.77
C VAL A 481 15.62 -0.87 -5.66
N HIS A 482 14.34 -1.22 -5.69
CA HIS A 482 13.85 -2.28 -6.57
C HIS A 482 14.04 -1.92 -8.04
N GLY A 483 13.67 -0.71 -8.46
CA GLY A 483 13.80 -0.25 -9.84
C GLY A 483 15.26 -0.06 -10.29
N LEU A 484 16.15 0.46 -9.44
CA LEU A 484 17.52 0.83 -9.81
C LEU A 484 18.59 -0.21 -9.50
N VAL A 485 18.29 -1.19 -8.63
CA VAL A 485 19.25 -2.21 -8.18
C VAL A 485 18.75 -3.61 -8.53
N PHE A 486 17.60 -4.01 -7.97
CA PHE A 486 17.14 -5.40 -8.04
C PHE A 486 16.68 -5.80 -9.44
N ILE A 487 15.77 -5.03 -10.05
CA ILE A 487 15.22 -5.32 -11.38
C ILE A 487 16.33 -5.41 -12.44
N PRO A 488 17.23 -4.42 -12.61
CA PRO A 488 18.30 -4.51 -13.60
C PRO A 488 19.16 -5.77 -13.45
N VAL A 489 19.48 -6.16 -12.21
CA VAL A 489 20.27 -7.37 -11.94
C VAL A 489 19.48 -8.63 -12.27
N PHE A 490 18.24 -8.75 -11.79
CA PHE A 490 17.43 -9.94 -12.02
C PHE A 490 17.14 -10.17 -13.51
N LEU A 491 16.84 -9.10 -14.25
CA LEU A 491 16.63 -9.19 -15.70
C LEU A 491 17.88 -9.65 -16.46
N THR A 492 19.10 -9.40 -15.93
CA THR A 492 20.33 -9.87 -16.60
C THR A 492 20.52 -11.39 -16.54
N PHE A 493 19.92 -12.08 -15.57
CA PHE A 493 20.04 -13.54 -15.46
C PHE A 493 19.27 -14.28 -16.56
N PHE A 494 18.33 -13.62 -17.23
CA PHE A 494 17.56 -14.24 -18.33
C PHE A 494 18.40 -14.65 -19.54
N GLY A 495 19.53 -13.99 -19.77
CA GLY A 495 20.48 -14.40 -20.82
C GLY A 495 21.12 -15.78 -20.56
N ILE A 496 21.12 -16.24 -19.31
CA ILE A 496 21.69 -17.53 -18.91
C ILE A 496 20.72 -18.67 -19.27
N CYS A 497 19.40 -18.48 -19.09
CA CYS A 497 18.39 -19.46 -19.51
C CYS A 497 18.32 -19.65 -21.03
N GLY A 498 18.45 -18.56 -21.82
CA GLY A 498 18.48 -18.66 -23.29
C GLY A 498 19.74 -19.34 -23.84
N ARG A 499 20.90 -19.17 -23.20
CA ARG A 499 22.16 -19.84 -23.62
C ARG A 499 22.16 -21.34 -23.33
N SER A 500 21.44 -21.81 -22.30
CA SER A 500 21.32 -23.25 -22.00
C SER A 500 20.47 -23.97 -23.05
N ALA A 501 19.38 -23.35 -23.52
CA ALA A 501 18.56 -23.86 -24.62
C ALA A 501 19.33 -23.86 -25.96
N ASN A 502 20.05 -22.77 -26.27
CA ASN A 502 20.85 -22.71 -27.51
C ASN A 502 22.10 -23.59 -27.50
N LYS A 503 22.66 -23.93 -26.32
CA LYS A 503 23.72 -24.96 -26.23
C LYS A 503 23.19 -26.36 -26.49
N ARG A 504 21.96 -26.69 -26.04
CA ARG A 504 21.32 -27.97 -26.40
C ARG A 504 21.02 -28.05 -27.90
N ILE A 505 20.56 -26.97 -28.51
CA ILE A 505 20.26 -26.94 -29.96
C ILE A 505 21.55 -26.99 -30.80
N ARG A 506 22.63 -26.32 -30.39
CA ARG A 506 23.94 -26.43 -31.06
C ARG A 506 24.59 -27.80 -30.90
N CYS A 507 24.53 -28.43 -29.73
CA CYS A 507 25.03 -29.81 -29.58
C CYS A 507 24.25 -30.82 -30.43
N VAL A 508 22.94 -30.64 -30.61
CA VAL A 508 22.13 -31.52 -31.49
C VAL A 508 22.40 -31.24 -32.97
N ALA A 509 22.65 -29.97 -33.35
CA ALA A 509 23.00 -29.60 -34.72
C ALA A 509 24.42 -30.08 -35.12
N ASP A 510 25.40 -30.00 -34.21
CA ASP A 510 26.77 -30.48 -34.46
C ASP A 510 26.84 -32.02 -34.53
N PHE A 511 26.01 -32.74 -33.75
CA PHE A 511 25.85 -34.19 -33.91
C PHE A 511 25.11 -34.57 -35.21
N GLY A 512 24.16 -33.75 -35.67
CA GLY A 512 23.44 -33.96 -36.92
C GLY A 512 24.29 -33.75 -38.19
N GLN A 513 25.27 -32.84 -38.13
CA GLN A 513 26.21 -32.62 -39.26
C GLN A 513 27.36 -33.63 -39.29
N ALA A 514 27.81 -34.15 -38.14
CA ALA A 514 28.81 -35.22 -38.11
C ALA A 514 28.26 -36.57 -38.66
N ALA A 515 26.96 -36.84 -38.50
CA ALA A 515 26.34 -38.05 -39.03
C ALA A 515 26.04 -38.01 -40.54
N HIS A 516 26.09 -36.83 -41.17
CA HIS A 516 25.75 -36.65 -42.59
C HIS A 516 26.94 -36.56 -43.54
N VAL A 517 28.17 -36.48 -43.01
CA VAL A 517 29.41 -36.37 -43.81
C VAL A 517 30.09 -37.73 -44.04
N ASP A 518 29.72 -38.78 -43.31
CA ASP A 518 30.32 -40.12 -43.46
C ASP A 518 29.57 -41.09 -44.42
N SER A 519 28.51 -40.66 -45.11
CA SER A 519 27.74 -41.52 -46.01
C SER A 519 27.92 -41.26 -47.52
N THR A 520 28.87 -40.41 -47.92
CA THR A 520 29.09 -40.08 -49.36
C THR A 520 30.54 -40.27 -49.82
N LYS A 521 31.17 -41.40 -49.49
CA LYS A 521 32.34 -41.91 -50.23
C LYS A 521 32.40 -43.45 -50.23
N SER A 522 31.76 -44.08 -51.21
CA SER A 522 32.22 -45.37 -51.76
C SER A 522 31.67 -45.55 -53.17
N GLY A 523 32.50 -45.25 -54.17
CA GLY A 523 32.28 -45.67 -55.54
C GLY A 523 32.50 -47.18 -55.69
N TRP A 524 31.73 -47.80 -56.58
CA TRP A 524 32.02 -49.12 -57.13
C TRP A 524 32.08 -49.00 -58.65
N ASP A 525 33.25 -49.35 -59.18
CA ASP A 525 33.56 -49.51 -60.59
C ASP A 525 32.73 -50.61 -61.23
N SER A 526 32.37 -50.45 -62.51
CA SER A 526 32.36 -51.57 -63.45
C SER A 526 32.65 -51.11 -64.88
N ALA A 527 33.42 -51.95 -65.57
CA ALA A 527 34.23 -51.66 -66.73
C ALA A 527 33.49 -51.75 -68.09
N SER A 528 34.02 -50.96 -69.05
CA SER A 528 34.32 -51.26 -70.46
C SER A 528 33.23 -51.73 -71.44
N ILE A 529 33.16 -51.09 -72.63
CA ILE A 529 33.47 -51.62 -73.99
C ILE A 529 33.22 -50.51 -75.05
N PRO A 530 33.90 -50.53 -76.22
CA PRO A 530 34.20 -49.34 -77.02
C PRO A 530 33.36 -49.18 -78.30
N ASN A 531 33.09 -47.92 -78.67
CA ASN A 531 33.40 -47.28 -79.97
C ASN A 531 32.86 -45.85 -79.97
#